data_AF-A0A519XYR6-F1
#
_entry.id   AF-A0A519XYR6-F1
#
_cell.length_a   1.000
_cell.length_b   1.000
_cell.length_c   1.000
_cell.angle_alpha   90.00
_cell.angle_beta   90.00
_cell.angle_gamma   90.00
#
_symmetry.space_group_name_H-M   'P 1'
#
loop_
_entity.id
_entity.type
_entity.pdbx_description
1 polymer ?
#
loop_
_entity_poly.entity_id
_entity_poly.type
_entity_poly.pdbx_seq_one_letter_code
_entity_poly.pdbx_strand_id
1 'polypeptide(L)'
;VALIGHAATSCTGHGEFFIRAVVGYDVACLMEYKGLSLAEACRVVVHDKLAPVGGEGGLIAVDAAGNLTLPFNSEGMYRASRNAAGEEMVAIYEGE
;
A
#
# COMPACT_ATOMS: atom_id res chain seq x y z
N VAL A 1 9.84 4.74 -2.95
CA VAL A 1 8.72 5.10 -3.83
C VAL A 1 8.91 4.39 -5.16
N ALA A 2 7.91 3.61 -5.60
CA ALA A 2 7.89 3.01 -6.94
C ALA A 2 6.82 3.74 -7.78
N LEU A 3 7.18 4.11 -9.00
CA LEU A 3 6.31 4.74 -10.00
C LEU A 3 6.28 3.81 -11.21
N ILE A 4 5.23 3.02 -11.38
CA ILE A 4 5.15 2.04 -12.46
C ILE A 4 3.73 2.05 -13.01
N GLY A 5 3.55 2.69 -14.16
CA GLY A 5 2.40 2.63 -15.09
C GLY A 5 1.00 3.02 -14.57
N HIS A 6 0.65 2.62 -13.35
CA HIS A 6 -0.70 2.57 -12.81
C HIS A 6 -0.81 3.16 -11.41
N ALA A 7 0.25 3.08 -10.59
CA ALA A 7 0.23 3.59 -9.21
C ALA A 7 1.60 4.11 -8.74
N ALA A 8 1.55 5.03 -7.79
CA ALA A 8 2.69 5.46 -6.98
C ALA A 8 2.56 4.84 -5.59
N THR A 9 3.57 4.09 -5.15
CA THR A 9 3.57 3.42 -3.82
C THR A 9 4.76 3.86 -2.97
N SER A 10 4.55 4.09 -1.67
CA SER A 10 5.61 4.27 -0.67
C SER A 10 5.41 3.29 0.48
N CYS A 11 6.46 2.57 0.86
CA CYS A 11 6.39 1.46 1.82
C CYS A 11 7.15 1.79 3.10
N THR A 12 6.72 1.20 4.22
CA THR A 12 7.39 1.24 5.52
C THR A 12 7.25 -0.12 6.20
N GLY A 13 8.23 -0.56 6.98
CA GLY A 13 8.22 -1.86 7.67
C GLY A 13 9.57 -2.56 7.65
N HIS A 14 9.55 -3.89 7.81
CA HIS A 14 10.73 -4.75 7.73
C HIS A 14 11.29 -4.81 6.30
N GLY A 15 12.25 -3.93 5.99
CA GLY A 15 12.72 -3.65 4.64
C GLY A 15 13.17 -4.89 3.84
N GLU A 16 13.78 -5.88 4.49
CA GLU A 16 14.25 -7.11 3.87
C GLU A 16 13.10 -7.91 3.23
N PHE A 17 11.92 -7.96 3.88
CA PHE A 17 10.74 -8.64 3.33
C PHE A 17 10.15 -7.85 2.16
N PHE A 18 10.09 -6.53 2.28
CA PHE A 18 9.56 -5.66 1.22
C PHE A 18 10.42 -5.69 -0.04
N ILE A 19 11.75 -5.76 0.11
CA ILE A 19 12.70 -5.93 -1.01
C ILE A 19 12.51 -7.30 -1.65
N ARG A 20 12.48 -8.37 -0.85
CA ARG A 20 12.33 -9.75 -1.36
C ARG A 20 11.02 -9.98 -2.09
N ALA A 21 9.94 -9.36 -1.61
CA ALA A 21 8.62 -9.44 -2.24
C ALA A 21 8.42 -8.41 -3.37
N VAL A 22 9.37 -7.50 -3.57
CA VAL A 22 9.31 -6.43 -4.59
C VAL A 22 8.00 -5.63 -4.51
N VAL A 23 7.58 -5.30 -3.28
CA VAL A 23 6.21 -4.84 -2.93
C VAL A 23 5.65 -3.77 -3.87
N GLY A 24 6.42 -2.70 -4.12
CA GLY A 24 5.96 -1.60 -4.97
C GLY A 24 5.70 -2.02 -6.43
N TYR A 25 6.52 -2.95 -6.96
CA TYR A 25 6.34 -3.51 -8.30
C TYR A 25 5.20 -4.52 -8.34
N ASP A 26 5.09 -5.36 -7.32
CA ASP A 26 4.07 -6.40 -7.24
C ASP A 26 2.65 -5.80 -7.19
N VAL A 27 2.45 -4.65 -6.50
CA VAL A 27 1.19 -3.88 -6.56
C VAL A 27 0.85 -3.49 -8.00
N ALA A 28 1.80 -2.89 -8.72
CA ALA A 28 1.57 -2.48 -10.10
C ALA A 28 1.25 -3.67 -11.02
N CYS A 29 1.97 -4.80 -10.87
CA CYS A 29 1.71 -6.02 -11.64
C CYS A 29 0.34 -6.63 -11.34
N LEU A 30 -0.12 -6.61 -10.10
CA LEU A 30 -1.45 -7.10 -9.74
C LEU A 30 -2.55 -6.24 -10.37
N MET A 31 -2.36 -4.92 -10.43
CA MET A 31 -3.28 -4.03 -11.13
C MET A 31 -3.24 -4.27 -12.65
N GLU A 32 -2.06 -4.28 -13.25
CA GLU A 32 -1.89 -4.37 -14.70
C GLU A 32 -2.26 -5.74 -15.28
N TYR A 33 -1.77 -6.82 -14.66
CA TYR A 33 -1.89 -8.16 -15.23
C TYR A 33 -3.08 -8.95 -14.68
N LYS A 34 -3.56 -8.63 -13.48
CA LYS A 34 -4.76 -9.28 -12.90
C LYS A 34 -6.00 -8.39 -12.88
N GLY A 35 -5.88 -7.12 -13.30
CA GLY A 35 -7.00 -6.19 -13.32
C GLY A 35 -7.56 -5.88 -11.93
N LEU A 36 -6.77 -6.08 -10.87
CA LEU A 36 -7.21 -5.75 -9.51
C LEU A 36 -7.27 -4.23 -9.32
N SER A 37 -8.21 -3.77 -8.49
CA SER A 37 -8.18 -2.38 -8.02
C SER A 37 -6.94 -2.11 -7.16
N LEU A 38 -6.58 -0.83 -7.00
CA LEU A 38 -5.49 -0.41 -6.14
C LEU A 38 -5.61 -0.99 -4.71
N ALA A 39 -6.81 -0.91 -4.13
CA ALA A 39 -7.08 -1.39 -2.78
C ALA A 39 -6.92 -2.93 -2.68
N GLU A 40 -7.45 -3.68 -3.65
CA GLU A 40 -7.32 -5.13 -3.68
C GLU A 40 -5.86 -5.56 -3.85
N ALA A 41 -5.13 -4.93 -4.77
CA ALA A 41 -3.72 -5.23 -5.01
C ALA A 41 -2.88 -4.98 -3.76
N CYS A 42 -3.05 -3.84 -3.10
CA CYS A 42 -2.31 -3.53 -1.88
C CYS A 42 -2.69 -4.46 -0.71
N ARG A 43 -3.97 -4.83 -0.57
CA ARG A 43 -4.42 -5.81 0.43
C ARG A 43 -3.73 -7.16 0.23
N VAL A 44 -3.69 -7.66 -1.01
CA VAL A 44 -3.01 -8.92 -1.34
C VAL A 44 -1.54 -8.85 -0.95
N VAL A 45 -0.85 -7.77 -1.29
CA VAL A 45 0.59 -7.66 -0.98
C VAL A 45 0.83 -7.59 0.53
N VAL A 46 0.09 -6.76 1.26
CA VAL A 46 0.30 -6.55 2.70
C VAL A 46 -0.16 -7.75 3.54
N HIS A 47 -1.38 -8.24 3.32
CA HIS A 47 -1.99 -9.24 4.19
C HIS A 47 -1.80 -10.67 3.69
N ASP A 48 -1.79 -10.90 2.37
CA ASP A 48 -1.74 -12.26 1.82
C ASP A 48 -0.33 -12.70 1.42
N LYS A 49 0.61 -11.76 1.21
CA LYS A 49 2.01 -12.06 0.84
C LYS A 49 3.03 -11.73 1.93
N LEU A 50 3.00 -10.52 2.48
CA LEU A 50 3.98 -10.09 3.48
C LEU A 50 3.71 -10.68 4.87
N ALA A 51 2.47 -10.58 5.37
CA ALA A 51 2.13 -11.06 6.71
C ALA A 51 2.50 -12.56 6.93
N PRO A 52 2.18 -13.49 6.00
CA PRO A 52 2.45 -14.91 6.21
C PRO A 52 3.94 -15.27 6.26
N VAL A 53 4.81 -14.41 5.73
CA VAL A 53 6.27 -14.62 5.77
C VAL A 53 6.94 -13.88 6.93
N GLY A 54 6.17 -13.24 7.82
CA GLY A 54 6.69 -12.46 8.95
C GLY A 54 7.07 -11.01 8.59
N GLY A 55 6.70 -10.55 7.40
CA GLY A 55 6.85 -9.15 7.00
C GLY A 55 5.79 -8.28 7.67
N GLU A 56 6.24 -7.37 8.53
CA GLU A 56 5.38 -6.39 9.22
C GLU A 56 5.62 -4.99 8.63
N GLY A 57 4.55 -4.23 8.45
CA GLY A 57 4.58 -2.86 7.96
C GLY A 57 3.34 -2.50 7.15
N GLY A 58 3.50 -1.56 6.23
CA GLY A 58 2.43 -1.09 5.37
C GLY A 58 2.93 -0.27 4.20
N LEU A 59 1.99 0.27 3.47
CA LEU A 59 2.28 1.17 2.36
C LEU A 59 1.18 2.21 2.20
N ILE A 60 1.54 3.31 1.57
CA ILE A 60 0.59 4.27 1.02
C ILE A 60 0.68 4.20 -0.50
N ALA A 61 -0.47 4.26 -1.16
CA ALA A 61 -0.50 4.22 -2.61
C ALA A 61 -1.61 5.09 -3.19
N VAL A 62 -1.31 5.70 -4.34
CA VAL A 62 -2.28 6.44 -5.17
C VAL A 62 -2.20 5.96 -6.61
N ASP A 63 -3.35 5.84 -7.28
CA ASP A 63 -3.40 5.52 -8.70
C ASP A 63 -3.70 6.74 -9.58
N ALA A 64 -3.63 6.57 -10.90
CA ALA A 64 -3.88 7.64 -11.86
C ALA A 64 -5.32 8.19 -11.83
N ALA A 65 -6.28 7.45 -11.27
CA ALA A 65 -7.66 7.90 -11.08
C ALA A 65 -7.85 8.69 -9.78
N GLY A 66 -6.80 8.81 -8.95
CA GLY A 66 -6.85 9.47 -7.66
C GLY A 66 -7.39 8.59 -6.53
N ASN A 67 -7.55 7.28 -6.75
CA ASN A 67 -7.86 6.37 -5.66
C ASN A 67 -6.66 6.29 -4.73
N LEU A 68 -6.93 6.20 -3.43
CA LEU A 68 -5.94 6.19 -2.37
C LEU A 68 -6.15 4.96 -1.48
N THR A 69 -5.07 4.33 -1.05
CA THR A 69 -5.12 3.26 -0.04
C THR A 69 -3.89 3.35 0.88
N LEU A 70 -4.09 3.03 2.16
CA LEU A 70 -3.04 3.08 3.19
C LEU A 70 -3.01 1.79 4.06
N PRO A 71 -2.89 0.59 3.47
CA PRO A 71 -2.97 -0.65 4.24
C PRO A 71 -1.69 -0.90 5.04
N PHE A 72 -1.87 -1.52 6.21
CA PHE A 72 -0.80 -1.94 7.09
C PHE A 72 -1.22 -3.20 7.86
N ASN A 73 -0.26 -4.00 8.31
CA ASN A 73 -0.47 -5.19 9.13
C ASN A 73 0.25 -5.11 10.50
N SER A 74 0.88 -3.98 10.80
CA SER A 74 1.45 -3.64 12.11
C SER A 74 0.37 -3.21 13.11
N GLU A 75 0.73 -3.06 14.38
CA GLU A 75 -0.19 -2.52 15.42
C GLU A 75 -0.71 -1.12 15.06
N GLY A 76 0.12 -0.33 14.37
CA GLY A 76 -0.26 0.98 13.85
C GLY A 76 0.65 1.44 12.72
N MET A 77 0.19 2.46 11.99
CA MET A 77 0.95 3.16 10.97
C MET A 77 0.56 4.63 10.99
N TYR A 78 1.47 5.50 11.44
CA TYR A 78 1.33 6.95 11.34
C TYR A 78 1.09 7.32 9.88
N ARG A 79 -0.11 7.78 9.58
CA ARG A 79 -0.54 8.02 8.21
C ARG A 79 -1.42 9.25 8.12
N ALA A 80 -1.35 9.90 6.98
CA ALA A 80 -2.23 11.00 6.66
C ALA A 80 -2.46 11.04 5.15
N SER A 81 -3.58 11.65 4.78
CA SER A 81 -3.91 11.91 3.39
C SER A 81 -4.69 13.19 3.24
N ARG A 82 -4.57 13.82 2.07
CA ARG A 82 -5.38 14.96 1.68
C ARG A 82 -5.62 14.95 0.18
N ASN A 83 -6.81 15.33 -0.26
CA ASN A 83 -7.12 15.48 -1.68
C ASN A 83 -7.43 16.94 -2.06
N ALA A 84 -7.64 17.19 -3.35
CA ALA A 84 -7.91 18.52 -3.89
C ALA A 84 -9.27 19.10 -3.45
N ALA A 85 -10.22 18.26 -3.01
CA ALA A 85 -11.49 18.69 -2.44
C ALA A 85 -11.34 19.18 -0.98
N GLY A 86 -10.16 19.00 -0.39
CA GLY A 86 -9.90 19.37 1.01
C GLY A 86 -10.28 18.29 2.01
N GLU A 87 -10.69 17.11 1.56
CA GLU A 87 -10.89 15.96 2.44
C GLU A 87 -9.53 15.51 2.98
N GLU A 88 -9.46 15.35 4.30
CA GLU A 88 -8.24 14.99 5.00
C GLU A 88 -8.50 13.87 6.01
N MET A 89 -7.47 13.08 6.26
CA MET A 89 -7.45 12.05 7.29
C MET A 89 -6.07 12.01 7.92
N VAL A 90 -6.02 11.86 9.24
CA VAL A 90 -4.82 11.57 10.02
C VAL A 90 -5.19 10.49 11.01
N ALA A 91 -4.44 9.40 11.02
CA ALA A 91 -4.72 8.25 11.86
C ALA A 91 -3.42 7.52 12.25
N ILE A 92 -3.48 6.75 13.33
CA ILE A 92 -2.36 5.94 13.80
C ILE A 92 -2.78 4.47 13.81
N TYR A 93 -3.89 4.18 14.48
CA TYR A 93 -4.36 2.82 14.69
C TYR A 93 -5.41 2.41 13.65
N GLU A 94 -5.81 1.14 13.69
CA GLU A 94 -6.91 0.64 12.88
C GLU A 94 -8.25 1.10 13.48
N GLY A 95 -9.20 1.47 12.62
CA GLY A 95 -10.52 1.98 13.03
C GLY A 95 -10.58 3.49 13.31
N GLU A 96 -9.46 4.20 13.19
CA GLU A 96 -9.37 5.67 13.16
C GLU A 96 -9.43 6.23 11.72
#